data_AF-A0AAW5IZ20-F1
#
_entry.id   AF-A0AAW5IZ20-F1
#
_cell.length_a   1.000
_cell.length_b   1.000
_cell.length_c   1.000
_cell.angle_alpha   90.00
_cell.angle_beta   90.00
_cell.angle_gamma   90.00
#
_symmetry.space_group_name_H-M   'P 1'
#
loop_
_entity.id
_entity.type
_entity.pdbx_description
1 polymer ?
#
loop_
_entity_poly.entity_id
_entity_poly.type
_entity_poly.pdbx_seq_one_letter_code
_entity_poly.pdbx_strand_id
1 'polypeptide(L)' 'MEFSSWIADNLQDEDRYVIIDDEYVIQDSQLPHFILTNPYDGITADLVNKAIKILNG' A
#
# COMPACT_ATOMS: atom_id res chain seq x y z
N MET A 1 7.76 -6.81 -15.06
CA MET A 1 7.30 -7.53 -13.86
C MET A 1 6.26 -6.64 -13.21
N GLU A 2 5.07 -7.16 -12.95
CA GLU A 2 4.02 -6.39 -12.26
C GLU A 2 4.16 -6.54 -10.75
N PHE A 3 3.69 -5.53 -9.99
CA PHE A 3 3.71 -5.59 -8.53
C PHE A 3 2.96 -6.82 -7.99
N SER A 4 1.82 -7.16 -8.59
CA SER A 4 1.03 -8.36 -8.27
C SER A 4 1.85 -9.65 -8.40
N SER A 5 2.64 -9.79 -9.49
CA SER A 5 3.56 -10.92 -9.66
C SER A 5 4.69 -10.90 -8.63
N TRP A 6 5.22 -9.73 -8.29
CA TRP A 6 6.28 -9.62 -7.29
C TRP A 6 5.80 -10.03 -5.89
N ILE A 7 4.60 -9.59 -5.48
CA ILE A 7 3.99 -9.99 -4.21
C ILE A 7 3.89 -11.52 -4.11
N ALA A 8 3.35 -12.17 -5.16
CA ALA A 8 3.15 -13.62 -5.18
C ALA A 8 4.46 -14.40 -5.08
N ASP A 9 5.55 -13.86 -5.64
CA ASP A 9 6.85 -14.52 -5.66
C ASP A 9 7.70 -14.24 -4.41
N ASN A 10 7.40 -13.18 -3.64
CA ASN A 10 8.32 -12.65 -2.62
C ASN A 10 7.73 -12.48 -1.21
N LEU A 11 6.41 -12.31 -1.06
CA LEU A 11 5.83 -12.21 0.30
C LEU A 11 5.59 -13.57 0.92
N GLN A 12 5.91 -13.67 2.21
CA GLN A 12 5.46 -14.77 3.07
C GLN A 12 4.11 -14.42 3.68
N ASP A 13 3.36 -15.43 4.14
CA ASP A 13 2.01 -15.26 4.70
C ASP A 13 1.96 -14.30 5.92
N GLU A 14 3.08 -14.12 6.60
CA GLU A 14 3.22 -13.25 7.78
C GLU A 14 3.60 -11.80 7.42
N ASP A 15 4.09 -11.58 6.20
CA ASP A 15 4.59 -10.28 5.77
C ASP A 15 3.44 -9.28 5.58
N ARG A 16 3.68 -8.05 6.02
CA ARG A 16 2.73 -6.94 5.89
C ARG A 16 3.35 -5.84 5.08
N TYR A 17 2.57 -5.29 4.17
CA TYR A 17 3.01 -4.27 3.25
C TYR A 17 1.96 -3.19 3.06
N VAL A 18 2.43 -2.04 2.59
CA VAL A 18 1.62 -0.87 2.25
C VAL A 18 2.05 -0.41 0.87
N ILE A 19 1.07 -0.10 0.03
CA ILE A 19 1.27 0.57 -1.27
C ILE A 19 0.89 2.03 -1.06
N ILE A 20 1.81 2.94 -1.39
CA ILE A 20 1.61 4.38 -1.31
C ILE A 20 1.80 4.93 -2.72
N ASP A 21 0.74 5.48 -3.29
CA ASP A 21 0.72 5.93 -4.68
C ASP A 21 -0.33 7.03 -4.84
N ASP A 22 -0.24 7.86 -5.88
CA ASP A 22 -1.18 8.92 -6.22
C ASP A 22 -2.10 8.58 -7.41
N GLU A 23 -1.93 7.40 -8.02
CA GLU A 23 -2.79 6.93 -9.09
C GLU A 23 -4.10 6.28 -8.59
N TYR A 24 -5.18 6.50 -9.35
CA TYR A 24 -6.52 5.93 -9.08
C TYR A 24 -6.75 4.56 -9.71
N VAL A 25 -5.78 4.02 -10.44
CA VAL A 25 -5.88 2.71 -11.10
C VAL A 25 -5.36 1.63 -10.14
N ILE A 26 -6.27 1.11 -9.31
CA ILE A 26 -5.95 0.18 -8.22
C ILE A 26 -6.67 -1.15 -8.49
N GLN A 27 -5.96 -2.28 -8.34
CA GLN A 27 -6.59 -3.60 -8.40
C GLN A 27 -7.30 -3.92 -7.08
N ASP A 28 -8.42 -4.67 -7.14
CA ASP A 28 -9.20 -4.99 -5.93
C ASP A 28 -8.37 -5.70 -4.85
N SER A 29 -7.41 -6.54 -5.25
CA SER A 29 -6.49 -7.22 -4.35
C SER A 29 -5.53 -6.29 -3.60
N GLN A 30 -5.27 -5.09 -4.14
CA GLN A 30 -4.38 -4.10 -3.57
C GLN A 30 -5.08 -3.17 -2.58
N LEU A 31 -6.41 -2.99 -2.70
CA LEU A 31 -7.21 -2.06 -1.89
C LEU A 31 -6.95 -2.14 -0.37
N PRO A 32 -6.83 -3.33 0.26
CA PRO A 32 -6.59 -3.42 1.70
C PRO A 32 -5.23 -2.83 2.14
N HIS A 33 -4.28 -2.78 1.21
CA HIS A 33 -2.91 -2.33 1.46
C HIS A 33 -2.62 -0.95 0.86
N PHE A 34 -3.58 -0.35 0.16
CA PHE A 34 -3.37 0.86 -0.62
C PHE A 34 -3.71 2.14 0.16
N ILE A 35 -2.82 3.11 0.04
CA ILE A 35 -2.97 4.47 0.55
C ILE A 35 -2.81 5.42 -0.62
N LEU A 36 -3.95 5.96 -1.07
CA LEU A 36 -3.96 7.03 -2.05
C LEU A 36 -3.38 8.30 -1.43
N THR A 37 -2.43 8.90 -2.11
CA THR A 37 -1.81 10.16 -1.74
C THR A 37 -2.23 11.27 -2.69
N ASN A 38 -2.05 12.51 -2.23
CA ASN A 38 -2.14 13.68 -3.09
C ASN A 38 -0.71 14.17 -3.35
N PRO A 39 -0.27 14.29 -4.62
CA PRO A 39 1.10 14.69 -4.95
C PRO A 39 1.46 16.09 -4.42
N TYR A 40 0.48 16.93 -4.13
CA TYR A 40 0.70 18.30 -3.64
C TYR A 40 0.79 18.40 -2.11
N ASP A 41 0.25 17.42 -1.37
CA ASP A 41 0.18 17.47 0.10
C ASP A 41 1.34 16.70 0.77
N GLY A 42 2.04 15.86 0.00
CA GLY A 42 3.04 14.93 0.52
C GLY A 42 2.44 13.89 1.48
N ILE A 43 3.30 13.25 2.29
CA ILE A 43 2.85 12.26 3.28
C ILE A 43 2.41 13.01 4.55
N THR A 44 1.10 13.07 4.77
CA THR A 44 0.50 13.65 5.98
C THR A 44 0.54 12.67 7.15
N ALA A 45 0.37 13.19 8.38
CA ALA A 45 0.34 12.37 9.59
C ALA A 45 -0.77 11.29 9.55
N ASP A 46 -1.91 11.58 8.92
CA ASP A 46 -3.00 10.62 8.78
C ASP A 46 -2.62 9.46 7.86
N LEU A 47 -1.89 9.73 6.77
CA LEU A 47 -1.37 8.70 5.87
C LEU A 47 -0.33 7.82 6.59
N VAL A 48 0.56 8.43 7.39
CA VAL A 48 1.50 7.68 8.24
C VAL A 48 0.77 6.79 9.22
N ASN A 49 -0.22 7.31 9.94
CA ASN A 49 -0.99 6.54 10.90
C ASN A 49 -1.75 5.38 10.24
N LYS A 50 -2.27 5.58 9.02
CA LYS A 50 -2.91 4.53 8.24
C LYS A 50 -1.90 3.45 7.83
N ALA A 51 -0.71 3.83 7.38
CA ALA A 51 0.36 2.88 7.04
C ALA A 51 0.78 2.04 8.25
N ILE A 52 0.99 2.68 9.40
CA ILE A 52 1.35 1.99 10.66
C ILE A 52 0.26 0.97 11.05
N LYS A 53 -1.02 1.30 10.89
CA LYS A 53 -2.11 0.36 11.18
C LYS A 53 -2.05 -0.88 10.29
N ILE A 54 -1.87 -0.70 8.98
CA ILE A 54 -1.77 -1.83 8.03
C ILE A 54 -0.57 -2.72 8.38
N LEU A 55 0.58 -2.13 8.73
CA LEU A 55 1.78 -2.88 9.12
C LEU A 55 1.62 -3.56 10.50
N ASN A 56 0.80 -3.01 11.40
CA ASN A 56 0.60 -3.56 12.74
C ASN A 56 -0.59 -4.52 12.87
N GLY A 57 -1.44 -4.66 11.85
CA GLY A 57 -2.49 -5.68 11.76
C GLY A 57 -3.70 -5.38 12.61
#